data_AF-A0A6A5TVR0-F1
#
_entry.id   AF-A0A6A5TVR0-F1
#
_cell.length_a   1.000
_cell.length_b   1.000
_cell.length_c   1.000
_cell.angle_alpha   90.00
_cell.angle_beta   90.00
_cell.angle_gamma   90.00
#
_symmetry.space_group_name_H-M   'P 1'
#
loop_
_entity.id
_entity.type
_entity.pdbx_description
1 polymer ?
#
loop_
_entity_poly.entity_id
_entity_poly.type
_entity_poly.pdbx_seq_one_letter_code
_entity_poly.pdbx_strand_id
1 'polypeptide(L)'
;MPIYLSSNEEVPPPYSVSSPALAPANDIPPRRHRRPPVSAPPRSPLAQLQRYLIEIVTYTLDADFGLVRQALGQDEPATDTGSSQEEEVDSILADDEKKELFRLATIILDLYHKYKTNRWNLTLDCDRAAILAAIVKPAKSMYINEDYILDMISTYAEENRRDATGACADDIHYVSERERSTRLGTCTCRCSRKDGCERSRGWK
;
A
#
# COMPACT_ATOMS: atom_id res chain seq x y z
N MET A 1 -39.70 22.32 43.48
CA MET A 1 -39.81 21.11 42.64
C MET A 1 -38.46 20.39 42.69
N PRO A 2 -38.27 19.37 43.54
CA PRO A 2 -37.01 18.64 43.60
C PRO A 2 -36.92 17.62 42.46
N ILE A 3 -35.78 17.61 41.76
CA ILE A 3 -35.44 16.66 40.69
C ILE A 3 -34.66 15.52 41.32
N TYR A 4 -35.18 14.29 41.24
CA TYR A 4 -34.49 13.08 41.65
C TYR A 4 -33.51 12.66 40.54
N LEU A 5 -32.21 12.69 40.84
CA LEU A 5 -31.17 12.05 40.05
C LEU A 5 -31.16 10.56 40.40
N SER A 6 -31.66 9.74 39.47
CA SER A 6 -31.67 8.27 39.59
C SER A 6 -30.36 7.74 39.02
N SER A 7 -29.40 7.46 39.91
CA SER A 7 -28.14 6.78 39.61
C SER A 7 -28.39 5.28 39.48
N ASN A 8 -28.50 4.77 38.25
CA ASN A 8 -28.34 3.35 37.98
C ASN A 8 -26.87 3.09 37.66
N GLU A 9 -26.14 2.73 38.72
CA GLU A 9 -24.74 2.31 38.68
C GLU A 9 -24.69 0.85 38.21
N GLU A 10 -24.70 0.66 36.89
CA GLU A 10 -24.59 -0.66 36.26
C GLU A 10 -23.12 -1.10 36.29
N VAL A 11 -22.77 -1.80 37.37
CA VAL A 11 -21.43 -2.37 37.58
C VAL A 11 -21.17 -3.44 36.51
N PRO A 12 -20.06 -3.37 35.75
CA PRO A 12 -19.76 -4.36 34.74
C PRO A 12 -19.53 -5.74 35.37
N PRO A 13 -19.93 -6.82 34.68
CA PRO A 13 -19.74 -8.18 35.19
C PRO A 13 -18.24 -8.50 35.35
N PRO A 14 -17.87 -9.32 36.34
CA PRO A 14 -16.49 -9.72 36.56
C PRO A 14 -15.98 -10.55 35.38
N TYR A 15 -14.83 -10.15 34.83
CA TYR A 15 -14.13 -10.91 33.80
C TYR A 15 -13.59 -12.21 34.41
N SER A 16 -14.23 -13.34 34.10
CA SER A 16 -13.69 -14.67 34.40
C SER A 16 -12.48 -14.92 33.51
N VAL A 17 -11.28 -14.88 34.10
CA VAL A 17 -10.03 -15.30 33.46
C VAL A 17 -10.01 -16.83 33.44
N SER A 18 -10.41 -17.42 32.32
CA SER A 18 -10.23 -18.85 32.07
C SER A 18 -8.75 -19.14 31.83
N SER A 19 -8.08 -19.70 32.84
CA SER A 19 -6.71 -20.23 32.73
C SER A 19 -6.66 -21.35 31.69
N PRO A 20 -5.79 -21.28 30.67
CA PRO A 20 -5.66 -22.35 29.70
C PRO A 20 -4.97 -23.57 30.32
N ALA A 21 -5.59 -24.73 30.11
CA ALA A 21 -5.08 -26.04 30.48
C ALA A 21 -3.77 -26.35 29.74
N LEU A 22 -2.78 -26.82 30.49
CA LEU A 22 -1.51 -27.37 30.00
C LEU A 22 -1.79 -28.57 29.09
N ALA A 23 -1.57 -28.42 27.79
CA ALA A 23 -1.57 -29.53 26.85
C ALA A 23 -0.22 -30.30 26.92
N PRO A 24 -0.23 -31.63 26.72
CA PRO A 24 0.97 -32.46 26.79
C PRO A 24 1.95 -32.15 25.65
N ALA A 25 3.23 -32.18 26.00
CA ALA A 25 4.38 -31.90 25.15
C ALA A 25 4.47 -32.90 23.98
N ASN A 26 4.04 -32.47 22.80
CA ASN A 26 4.37 -33.12 21.54
C ASN A 26 5.62 -32.46 20.94
N ASP A 27 6.58 -33.29 20.54
CA ASP A 27 7.83 -32.96 19.86
C ASP A 27 7.66 -31.88 18.79
N ILE A 28 8.04 -30.66 19.14
CA ILE A 28 8.13 -29.54 18.20
C ILE A 28 9.45 -29.73 17.45
N PRO A 29 9.43 -29.95 16.11
CA PRO A 29 10.65 -30.00 15.33
C PRO A 29 11.44 -28.71 15.57
N PRO A 30 12.78 -28.77 15.71
CA PRO A 30 13.59 -27.63 16.11
C PRO A 30 13.24 -26.46 15.19
N ARG A 31 12.61 -25.43 15.78
CA ARG A 31 12.30 -24.17 15.11
C ARG A 31 13.62 -23.70 14.54
N ARG A 32 13.83 -23.91 13.24
CA ARG A 32 14.92 -23.27 12.50
C ARG A 32 14.69 -21.79 12.74
N HIS A 33 15.50 -21.21 13.63
CA HIS A 33 15.51 -19.79 13.87
C HIS A 33 15.83 -19.17 12.52
N ARG A 34 14.78 -18.75 11.79
CA ARG A 34 14.93 -17.92 10.61
C ARG A 34 15.65 -16.70 11.12
N ARG A 35 16.95 -16.64 10.83
CA ARG A 35 17.75 -15.44 11.01
C ARG A 35 16.93 -14.32 10.39
N PRO A 36 16.59 -13.25 11.13
CA PRO A 36 15.92 -12.12 10.54
C PRO A 36 16.68 -11.75 9.27
N PRO A 37 15.99 -11.54 8.13
CA PRO A 37 16.65 -11.11 6.92
C PRO A 37 17.53 -9.91 7.30
N VAL A 38 18.80 -9.98 6.95
CA VAL A 38 19.78 -8.94 7.25
C VAL A 38 19.23 -7.69 6.58
N SER A 39 18.62 -6.81 7.37
CA SER A 39 18.04 -5.57 6.89
C SER A 39 19.17 -4.78 6.23
N ALA A 40 19.01 -4.46 4.94
CA ALA A 40 19.96 -3.60 4.26
C ALA A 40 20.21 -2.33 5.10
N PRO A 41 21.44 -1.80 5.09
CA PRO A 41 21.75 -0.59 5.83
C PRO A 41 20.76 0.53 5.44
N PRO A 42 20.33 1.36 6.42
CA PRO A 42 19.38 2.44 6.16
C PRO A 42 19.96 3.38 5.10
N ARG A 43 19.19 3.55 4.01
CA ARG A 43 19.60 4.40 2.88
C ARG A 43 19.43 5.87 3.22
N SER A 44 20.21 6.73 2.57
CA SER A 44 20.00 8.18 2.69
C SER A 44 18.65 8.57 2.07
N PRO A 45 17.93 9.55 2.63
CA PRO A 45 16.64 9.99 2.08
C PRO A 45 16.72 10.45 0.61
N LEU A 46 17.87 11.01 0.22
CA LEU A 46 18.13 11.43 -1.16
C LEU A 46 18.23 10.23 -2.11
N ALA A 47 19.01 9.20 -1.74
CA ALA A 47 19.11 7.99 -2.54
C ALA A 47 17.76 7.26 -2.62
N GLN A 48 16.98 7.31 -1.54
CA GLN A 48 15.64 6.73 -1.52
C GLN A 48 14.69 7.45 -2.50
N LEU A 49 14.65 8.78 -2.46
CA LEU A 49 13.85 9.56 -3.39
C LEU A 49 14.26 9.29 -4.84
N GLN A 50 15.56 9.24 -5.14
CA GLN A 50 16.06 8.91 -6.48
C GLN A 50 15.53 7.56 -6.98
N ARG A 51 15.57 6.51 -6.15
CA ARG A 51 15.03 5.20 -6.52
C ARG A 51 13.52 5.25 -6.75
N TYR A 52 12.77 5.98 -5.92
CA TYR A 52 11.34 6.19 -6.14
C TYR A 52 11.06 6.86 -7.48
N LEU A 53 11.83 7.89 -7.86
CA LEU A 53 11.66 8.55 -9.14
C LEU A 53 11.98 7.64 -10.32
N ILE A 54 13.06 6.86 -10.23
CA ILE A 54 13.42 5.91 -11.29
C ILE A 54 12.34 4.83 -11.41
N GLU A 55 11.84 4.28 -10.30
CA GLU A 55 10.73 3.33 -10.31
C GLU A 55 9.51 3.90 -11.04
N ILE A 56 9.08 5.11 -10.66
CA ILE A 56 7.91 5.75 -11.27
C ILE A 56 8.13 5.95 -12.77
N VAL A 57 9.26 6.52 -13.18
CA VAL A 57 9.56 6.77 -14.59
C VAL A 57 9.62 5.47 -15.38
N THR A 58 10.28 4.44 -14.84
CA THR A 58 10.41 3.13 -15.51
C THR A 58 9.04 2.48 -15.69
N TYR A 59 8.22 2.48 -14.64
CA TYR A 59 6.88 1.92 -14.66
C TYR A 59 5.93 2.72 -15.58
N THR A 60 5.92 4.05 -15.52
CA THR A 60 5.06 4.90 -16.38
C THR A 60 5.41 4.82 -17.87
N LEU A 61 6.64 4.44 -18.20
CA LEU A 61 7.12 4.31 -19.57
C LEU A 61 7.16 2.85 -20.05
N ASP A 62 6.73 1.89 -19.22
CA ASP A 62 6.82 0.45 -19.50
C ASP A 62 8.24 0.04 -19.94
N ALA A 63 9.25 0.60 -19.26
CA ALA A 63 10.64 0.36 -19.57
C ALA A 63 11.15 -0.92 -18.91
N ASP A 64 12.07 -1.61 -19.59
CA ASP A 64 12.69 -2.84 -19.09
C ASP A 64 13.54 -2.56 -17.84
N PHE A 65 13.05 -3.02 -16.70
CA PHE A 65 13.70 -2.90 -15.39
C PHE A 65 15.06 -3.60 -15.32
N GLY A 66 15.28 -4.64 -16.12
CA GLY A 66 16.59 -5.29 -16.24
C GLY A 66 17.63 -4.34 -16.83
N LEU A 67 17.30 -3.65 -17.92
CA LEU A 67 18.18 -2.65 -18.53
C LEU A 67 18.44 -1.46 -17.59
N VAL A 68 17.43 -1.02 -16.85
CA VAL A 68 17.59 0.08 -15.90
C VAL A 68 18.50 -0.32 -14.74
N ARG A 69 18.34 -1.53 -14.18
CA ARG A 69 19.23 -2.04 -13.12
C ARG A 69 20.67 -2.18 -13.59
N GLN A 70 20.86 -2.70 -14.80
CA GLN A 70 22.17 -2.76 -15.45
C GLN A 70 22.80 -1.37 -15.61
N ALA A 71 22.04 -0.39 -16.09
CA ALA A 71 22.50 0.99 -16.24
C ALA A 71 22.86 1.65 -14.89
N LEU A 72 22.20 1.24 -13.81
CA LEU A 72 22.50 1.67 -12.44
C LEU A 72 23.70 0.91 -11.81
N GLY A 73 24.29 -0.06 -12.52
CA GLY A 73 25.37 -0.90 -11.99
C GLY A 73 24.92 -1.79 -10.84
N GLN A 74 23.63 -2.15 -10.79
CA GLN A 74 23.05 -3.05 -9.79
C GLN A 74 23.04 -4.51 -10.23
N ASP A 75 23.78 -4.84 -11.29
CA ASP A 75 24.05 -6.22 -11.67
C ASP A 75 24.83 -6.87 -10.52
N GLU A 76 24.12 -7.58 -9.65
CA GLU A 76 24.74 -8.51 -8.71
C GLU A 76 25.58 -9.46 -9.56
N PRO A 77 26.89 -9.62 -9.25
CA PRO A 77 27.75 -10.52 -10.01
C PRO A 77 27.10 -11.89 -9.97
N ALA A 78 26.65 -12.37 -11.13
CA ALA A 78 26.01 -13.66 -11.30
C ALA A 78 26.87 -14.70 -10.60
N THR A 79 26.46 -15.06 -9.38
CA THR A 79 27.21 -16.01 -8.58
C THR A 79 26.78 -17.34 -9.16
N ASP A 80 27.62 -17.92 -10.03
CA ASP A 80 27.52 -19.12 -10.89
C ASP A 80 26.79 -20.35 -10.31
N THR A 81 25.58 -20.17 -9.79
CA THR A 81 24.79 -21.19 -9.12
C THR A 81 23.54 -21.45 -9.94
N GLY A 82 23.74 -21.74 -11.22
CA GLY A 82 22.97 -22.68 -12.06
C GLY A 82 21.44 -22.82 -11.91
N SER A 83 20.70 -21.81 -11.47
CA SER A 83 19.24 -21.79 -11.53
C SER A 83 18.79 -20.63 -12.39
N SER A 84 18.81 -20.86 -13.71
CA SER A 84 18.20 -20.03 -14.74
C SER A 84 16.67 -20.07 -14.58
N GLN A 85 16.17 -19.37 -13.58
CA GLN A 85 14.81 -18.90 -13.59
C GLN A 85 14.95 -17.38 -13.70
N GLU A 86 14.75 -16.88 -14.91
CA GLU A 86 14.54 -15.46 -15.20
C GLU A 86 13.30 -15.05 -14.40
N GLU A 87 13.46 -14.80 -13.10
CA GLU A 87 12.44 -14.09 -12.33
C GLU A 87 12.40 -12.69 -12.95
N GLU A 88 11.32 -12.44 -13.69
CA GLU A 88 11.01 -11.16 -14.30
C GLU A 88 11.16 -10.09 -13.22
N VAL A 89 12.13 -9.21 -13.42
CA VAL A 89 12.53 -8.25 -12.40
C VAL A 89 11.62 -7.03 -12.55
N ASP A 90 10.38 -7.12 -12.08
CA ASP A 90 9.34 -6.10 -12.35
C ASP A 90 9.53 -4.76 -11.61
N SER A 91 10.68 -4.55 -10.96
CA SER A 91 10.91 -3.36 -10.14
C SER A 91 12.36 -3.16 -9.74
N ILE A 92 12.74 -1.93 -9.42
CA ILE A 92 14.03 -1.58 -8.79
C ILE A 92 13.88 -1.56 -7.25
N LEU A 93 12.68 -1.40 -6.74
CA LEU A 93 12.39 -1.30 -5.31
C LEU A 93 12.18 -2.67 -4.67
N ALA A 94 12.65 -2.81 -3.42
CA ALA A 94 12.23 -3.93 -2.59
C ALA A 94 10.75 -3.80 -2.19
N ASP A 95 10.10 -4.90 -1.81
CA ASP A 95 8.67 -4.91 -1.49
C ASP A 95 8.27 -3.89 -0.40
N ASP A 96 9.12 -3.70 0.61
CA ASP A 96 8.85 -2.74 1.68
C ASP A 96 9.01 -1.29 1.20
N GLU A 97 9.92 -1.05 0.24
CA GLU A 97 10.09 0.24 -0.41
C GLU A 97 8.91 0.57 -1.33
N LYS A 98 8.40 -0.42 -2.07
CA LYS A 98 7.16 -0.29 -2.87
C LYS A 98 5.97 0.08 -1.99
N LYS A 99 5.79 -0.63 -0.86
CA LYS A 99 4.72 -0.32 0.10
C LYS A 99 4.84 1.10 0.65
N GLU A 100 6.06 1.53 0.97
CA GLU A 100 6.29 2.89 1.45
C GLU A 100 6.01 3.94 0.38
N LEU A 101 6.45 3.71 -0.86
CA LEU A 101 6.15 4.59 -1.99
C LEU A 101 4.64 4.69 -2.24
N PHE A 102 3.94 3.56 -2.25
CA PHE A 102 2.49 3.53 -2.40
C PHE A 102 1.76 4.24 -1.26
N ARG A 103 2.25 4.09 -0.02
CA ARG A 103 1.75 4.82 1.16
C ARG A 103 1.91 6.32 0.97
N LEU A 104 3.10 6.78 0.62
CA LEU A 104 3.39 8.19 0.37
C LEU A 104 2.51 8.77 -0.75
N ALA A 105 2.41 8.07 -1.88
CA ALA A 105 1.57 8.46 -3.01
C ALA A 105 0.08 8.57 -2.61
N THR A 106 -0.41 7.64 -1.80
CA THR A 106 -1.79 7.69 -1.27
C THR A 106 -2.01 8.88 -0.33
N ILE A 107 -1.04 9.16 0.56
CA ILE A 107 -1.11 10.33 1.44
C ILE A 107 -1.16 11.61 0.60
N ILE A 108 -0.30 11.75 -0.42
CA ILE A 108 -0.27 12.93 -1.30
C ILE A 108 -1.63 13.17 -1.97
N LEU A 109 -2.24 12.11 -2.53
CA LEU A 109 -3.57 12.21 -3.13
C LEU A 109 -4.64 12.64 -2.12
N ASP A 110 -4.62 12.09 -0.90
CA ASP A 110 -5.55 12.47 0.16
C ASP A 110 -5.36 13.92 0.61
N LEU A 111 -4.10 14.36 0.78
CA LEU A 111 -3.77 15.76 1.09
C LEU A 111 -4.27 16.71 0.01
N TYR A 112 -4.07 16.35 -1.26
CA TYR A 112 -4.55 17.14 -2.39
C TYR A 112 -6.09 17.25 -2.40
N HIS A 113 -6.78 16.14 -2.13
CA HIS A 113 -8.24 16.15 -2.04
C HIS A 113 -8.76 16.97 -0.85
N LYS A 114 -8.13 16.86 0.32
CA LYS A 114 -8.43 17.67 1.51
C LYS A 114 -8.18 19.15 1.26
N TYR A 115 -7.10 19.49 0.56
CA TYR A 115 -6.81 20.86 0.15
C TYR A 115 -7.92 21.41 -0.76
N LYS A 116 -8.29 20.67 -1.82
CA LYS A 116 -9.37 21.06 -2.74
C LYS A 116 -10.74 21.21 -2.08
N THR A 117 -11.03 20.42 -1.06
CA THR A 117 -12.31 20.43 -0.34
C THR A 117 -12.33 21.35 0.88
N ASN A 118 -11.29 22.16 1.08
CA ASN A 118 -11.11 23.05 2.24
C ASN A 118 -11.17 22.31 3.60
N ARG A 119 -10.65 21.08 3.63
CA ARG A 119 -10.54 20.20 4.80
C ARG A 119 -9.10 20.03 5.28
N TRP A 120 -8.25 21.01 4.98
CA TRP A 120 -6.82 20.96 5.31
C TRP A 120 -6.57 20.75 6.83
N ASN A 121 -7.44 21.30 7.67
CA ASN A 121 -7.41 21.15 9.13
C ASN A 121 -7.65 19.71 9.62
N LEU A 122 -8.18 18.80 8.79
CA LEU A 122 -8.36 17.37 9.12
C LEU A 122 -7.14 16.51 8.77
N THR A 123 -6.06 17.14 8.32
CA THR A 123 -4.82 16.45 7.98
C THR A 123 -4.02 16.15 9.24
N LEU A 124 -3.51 14.93 9.36
CA LEU A 124 -2.63 14.56 10.46
C LEU A 124 -1.24 15.17 10.27
N ASP A 125 -0.64 15.67 11.35
CA ASP A 125 0.71 16.25 11.28
C ASP A 125 1.78 15.20 10.97
N CYS A 126 1.56 13.93 11.33
CA CYS A 126 2.46 12.83 10.98
C CYS A 126 2.54 12.60 9.47
N ASP A 127 1.43 12.75 8.75
CA ASP A 127 1.36 12.58 7.30
C ASP A 127 2.13 13.69 6.59
N ARG A 128 1.94 14.93 7.05
CA ARG A 128 2.71 16.09 6.57
C ARG A 128 4.19 15.92 6.84
N ALA A 129 4.55 15.49 8.05
CA ALA A 129 5.94 15.26 8.44
C ALA A 129 6.60 14.16 7.60
N ALA A 130 5.87 13.07 7.31
CA ALA A 130 6.35 11.98 6.46
C ALA A 130 6.68 12.48 5.05
N ILE A 131 5.77 13.21 4.40
CA ILE A 131 6.01 13.79 3.06
C ILE A 131 7.16 14.80 3.09
N LEU A 132 7.21 15.66 4.11
CA LEU A 132 8.29 16.64 4.23
C LEU A 132 9.66 15.97 4.36
N ALA A 133 9.76 14.91 5.15
CA ALA A 133 11.01 14.20 5.41
C ALA A 133 11.44 13.32 4.23
N ALA A 134 10.51 12.59 3.62
CA ALA A 134 10.80 11.63 2.56
C ALA A 134 10.94 12.26 1.17
N ILE A 135 10.24 13.38 0.92
CA ILE A 135 10.10 13.93 -0.44
C ILE A 135 10.57 15.38 -0.52
N VAL A 136 9.96 16.29 0.25
CA VAL A 136 10.20 17.73 0.07
C VAL A 136 11.64 18.13 0.43
N LYS A 137 12.16 17.66 1.57
CA LYS A 137 13.55 17.95 1.96
C LYS A 137 14.58 17.36 0.99
N PRO A 138 14.48 16.08 0.57
CA PRO A 138 15.39 15.54 -0.44
C PRO A 138 15.26 16.22 -1.80
N ALA A 139 14.05 16.53 -2.27
CA ALA A 139 13.82 17.24 -3.53
C ALA A 139 14.49 18.62 -3.56
N LYS A 140 14.34 19.40 -2.47
CA LYS A 140 15.08 20.65 -2.26
C LYS A 140 16.58 20.48 -2.35
N SER A 141 17.11 19.42 -1.75
CA SER A 141 18.55 19.12 -1.75
C SER A 141 19.07 18.75 -3.14
N MET A 142 18.20 18.25 -4.01
CA MET A 142 18.49 17.93 -5.41
C MET A 142 18.22 19.09 -6.37
N TYR A 143 17.76 20.25 -5.87
CA TYR A 143 17.34 21.40 -6.67
C TYR A 143 16.21 21.09 -7.67
N ILE A 144 15.32 20.17 -7.31
CA ILE A 144 14.13 19.84 -8.10
C ILE A 144 12.91 20.51 -7.48
N ASN A 145 12.02 21.05 -8.32
CA ASN A 145 10.75 21.62 -7.86
C ASN A 145 9.89 20.56 -7.16
N GLU A 146 9.51 20.85 -5.93
CA GLU A 146 8.80 19.93 -5.05
C GLU A 146 7.39 19.66 -5.52
N ASP A 147 6.72 20.66 -6.11
CA ASP A 147 5.38 20.51 -6.66
C ASP A 147 5.36 19.47 -7.80
N TYR A 148 6.40 19.50 -8.65
CA TYR A 148 6.56 18.54 -9.74
C TYR A 148 6.79 17.11 -9.24
N ILE A 149 7.61 16.95 -8.20
CA ILE A 149 7.85 15.64 -7.59
C ILE A 149 6.60 15.09 -6.91
N LEU A 150 5.84 15.93 -6.21
CA LEU A 150 4.59 15.51 -5.58
C LEU A 150 3.56 15.06 -6.61
N ASP A 151 3.45 15.78 -7.73
CA ASP A 151 2.59 15.41 -8.86
C ASP A 151 3.00 14.05 -9.45
N MET A 152 4.30 13.86 -9.73
CA MET A 152 4.84 12.60 -10.25
C MET A 152 4.63 11.42 -9.29
N ILE A 153 4.80 11.61 -7.98
CA ILE A 153 4.55 10.52 -7.01
C ILE A 153 3.05 10.21 -6.92
N SER A 154 2.18 11.20 -7.11
CA SER A 154 0.73 10.98 -7.05
C SER A 154 0.22 10.08 -8.18
N THR A 155 0.82 10.14 -9.38
CA THR A 155 0.44 9.29 -10.52
C THR A 155 0.71 7.81 -10.23
N TYR A 156 1.72 7.49 -9.42
CA TYR A 156 2.06 6.12 -9.05
C TYR A 156 0.91 5.39 -8.33
N ALA A 157 0.20 6.08 -7.43
CA ALA A 157 -0.92 5.49 -6.72
C ALA A 157 -2.15 5.31 -7.61
N GLU A 158 -2.35 6.17 -8.60
CA GLU A 158 -3.46 6.04 -9.55
C GLU A 158 -3.27 4.83 -10.45
N GLU A 159 -2.06 4.62 -10.95
CA GLU A 159 -1.76 3.54 -11.87
C GLU A 159 -1.77 2.17 -11.18
N ASN A 160 -1.17 2.04 -9.99
CA ASN A 160 -1.26 0.80 -9.19
C ASN A 160 -2.70 0.42 -8.81
N ARG A 161 -3.61 1.40 -8.67
CA ARG A 161 -5.03 1.11 -8.41
C ARG A 161 -5.72 0.54 -9.65
N ARG A 162 -5.30 0.91 -10.85
CA ARG A 162 -5.86 0.37 -12.09
C ARG A 162 -5.50 -1.10 -12.24
N ASP A 163 -4.26 -1.47 -11.99
CA ASP A 163 -3.82 -2.87 -12.07
C ASP A 163 -4.57 -3.76 -11.08
N ALA A 164 -4.75 -3.29 -9.85
CA ALA A 164 -5.52 -4.00 -8.83
C ALA A 164 -7.01 -4.16 -9.18
N THR A 165 -7.57 -3.23 -9.97
CA THR A 165 -8.99 -3.24 -10.36
C THR A 165 -9.21 -3.99 -11.69
N GLY A 166 -8.24 -3.92 -12.62
CA GLY A 166 -8.24 -4.59 -13.91
C GLY A 166 -8.25 -6.11 -13.81
N ALA A 167 -7.70 -6.68 -12.73
CA ALA A 167 -7.80 -8.11 -12.46
C ALA A 167 -9.24 -8.61 -12.19
N CYS A 168 -10.22 -7.70 -12.00
CA CYS A 168 -11.62 -8.04 -11.74
C CYS A 168 -12.62 -7.28 -12.64
N ALA A 169 -12.18 -6.43 -13.58
CA ALA A 169 -13.03 -5.44 -14.24
C ALA A 169 -13.29 -5.65 -15.75
N ASP A 170 -12.96 -6.82 -16.31
CA ASP A 170 -13.27 -7.14 -17.71
C ASP A 170 -14.78 -7.35 -18.01
N ASP A 171 -15.69 -7.04 -17.07
CA ASP A 171 -17.13 -7.22 -17.25
C ASP A 171 -17.98 -6.00 -16.87
N ILE A 172 -17.41 -4.79 -16.89
CA ILE A 172 -18.21 -3.56 -16.82
C ILE A 172 -18.01 -2.75 -18.10
N HIS A 173 -18.91 -3.00 -19.05
CA HIS A 173 -19.22 -2.16 -20.19
C HIS A 173 -19.11 -0.67 -19.82
N TYR A 174 -18.15 0.01 -20.44
CA TYR A 174 -17.98 1.45 -20.40
C TYR A 174 -19.19 2.10 -21.08
N VAL A 175 -20.26 2.36 -20.32
CA VAL A 175 -21.38 3.19 -20.77
C VAL A 175 -20.87 4.63 -20.80
N SER A 176 -20.53 5.08 -22.00
CA SER A 176 -20.15 6.44 -22.35
C SER A 176 -21.03 7.49 -21.66
N GLU A 177 -20.40 8.48 -21.02
CA GLU A 177 -21.02 9.57 -20.23
C GLU A 177 -21.89 10.56 -21.04
N ARG A 178 -22.43 10.17 -22.21
CA ARG A 178 -23.26 11.06 -23.03
C ARG A 178 -24.75 11.07 -22.69
N GLU A 179 -25.22 10.26 -21.74
CA GLU A 179 -26.65 10.18 -21.38
C GLU A 179 -26.94 10.19 -19.86
N ARG A 180 -26.22 11.00 -19.06
CA ARG A 180 -26.66 11.33 -17.68
C ARG A 180 -27.35 12.68 -17.57
N SER A 181 -28.27 12.96 -18.49
CA SER A 181 -29.33 13.94 -18.25
C SER A 181 -30.65 13.19 -18.19
N THR A 182 -31.33 13.29 -17.06
CA THR A 182 -32.63 12.66 -16.70
C THR A 182 -32.61 11.18 -16.34
N ARG A 183 -32.34 10.88 -15.06
CA ARG A 183 -33.15 9.95 -14.25
C ARG A 183 -32.68 9.97 -12.79
N LEU A 184 -33.45 10.70 -11.97
CA LEU A 184 -33.47 10.54 -10.52
C LEU A 184 -34.03 9.15 -10.22
N GLY A 185 -33.15 8.17 -10.03
CA GLY A 185 -33.48 6.83 -9.55
C GLY A 185 -32.62 6.53 -8.33
N THR A 186 -33.26 6.41 -7.17
CA THR A 186 -32.64 5.99 -5.91
C THR A 186 -32.04 4.59 -6.06
N CYS A 187 -30.71 4.47 -6.13
CA CYS A 187 -30.03 3.19 -6.01
C CYS A 187 -29.82 2.85 -4.54
N THR A 188 -30.56 1.87 -4.03
CA THR A 188 -30.26 1.20 -2.76
C THR A 188 -29.27 0.06 -3.03
N CYS A 189 -28.01 0.23 -2.64
CA CYS A 189 -27.05 -0.87 -2.67
C CYS A 189 -27.31 -1.81 -1.48
N ARG A 190 -27.83 -3.00 -1.78
CA ARG A 190 -27.99 -4.11 -0.84
C ARG A 190 -26.71 -4.94 -0.82
N CYS A 191 -25.84 -4.75 0.17
CA CYS A 191 -24.71 -5.63 0.40
C CYS A 191 -25.21 -6.99 0.91
N SER A 192 -25.35 -7.97 0.02
CA SER A 192 -25.54 -9.37 0.41
C SER A 192 -24.20 -9.99 0.77
N ARG A 193 -23.98 -10.25 2.07
CA ARG A 193 -23.05 -11.28 2.54
C ARG A 193 -23.47 -12.61 1.90
N LYS A 194 -22.57 -13.23 1.12
CA LYS A 194 -22.63 -14.66 0.81
C LYS A 194 -21.23 -15.25 0.84
N ASP A 195 -21.00 -15.90 1.98
CA ASP A 195 -20.22 -17.11 2.22
C ASP A 195 -19.59 -17.84 1.02
N GLY A 196 -18.32 -18.21 1.20
CA GLY A 196 -17.77 -19.51 0.80
C GLY A 196 -17.61 -19.79 -0.69
N CYS A 197 -16.44 -19.48 -1.24
CA CYS A 197 -15.99 -20.05 -2.51
C CYS A 197 -14.95 -21.15 -2.23
N GLU A 198 -15.42 -22.38 -2.01
CA GLU A 198 -14.60 -23.58 -1.92
C GLU A 198 -14.51 -24.22 -3.32
N ARG A 199 -13.36 -24.09 -3.98
CA ARG A 199 -13.11 -24.72 -5.29
C ARG A 199 -12.58 -26.14 -5.11
N SER A 200 -13.47 -27.12 -5.20
CA SER A 200 -13.09 -28.52 -5.42
C SER A 200 -12.68 -28.74 -6.88
N ARG A 201 -11.42 -29.11 -7.13
CA ARG A 201 -10.98 -29.66 -8.42
C ARG A 201 -11.01 -31.19 -8.35
N GLY A 202 -12.01 -31.80 -9.00
CA GLY A 202 -12.01 -33.23 -9.28
C GLY A 202 -11.16 -33.52 -10.53
N TRP A 203 -10.22 -34.44 -10.41
CA TRP A 203 -9.51 -35.04 -11.54
C TRP A 203 -10.28 -36.30 -11.98
N LYS A 204 -10.47 -36.47 -13.28
CA LYS A 204 -10.83 -37.75 -13.92
C LYS A 204 -9.71 -38.16 -14.85
#